data_AF-A0A932V2G9-F1
#
_entry.id   AF-A0A932V2G9-F1
#
_cell.length_a   1.000
_cell.length_b   1.000
_cell.length_c   1.000
_cell.angle_alpha   90.00
_cell.angle_beta   90.00
_cell.angle_gamma   90.00
#
_symmetry.space_group_name_H-M   'P 1'
#
loop_
_entity.id
_entity.type
_entity.pdbx_description
1 polymer ?
#
loop_
_entity_poly.entity_id
_entity_poly.type
_entity_poly.pdbx_seq_one_letter_code
_entity_poly.pdbx_strand_id
1 'polypeptide(L)'
;MLSGAPGGNEIQVRSNGEDIRLRRDGDDVGIRMPEGEGFGLRAVPMPTALPAGFGWIGNPQLVLRVPSVAAVDLPAFAPPLRHHPALQGGTNVNVVEVLAPGEARIRSWERGVEGETLCCGTGSAVAAAWLASTEGITAWRLHTASGEAVKVKLGLDATGAWRNLWLSGPARRLGVVHPDPALLQRLRS
;
A
#
# COMPACT_ATOMS: atom_id res chain seq x y z
N MET A 1 -1.51 -18.12 -19.18
CA MET A 1 -0.20 -18.72 -19.50
C MET A 1 0.88 -17.83 -18.91
N LEU A 2 1.66 -18.33 -17.95
CA LEU A 2 2.82 -17.63 -17.40
C LEU A 2 3.99 -17.92 -18.35
N SER A 3 4.44 -16.92 -19.10
CA SER A 3 5.66 -17.00 -19.90
C SER A 3 6.67 -16.01 -19.33
N GLY A 4 7.55 -16.49 -18.44
CA GLY A 4 8.69 -15.74 -17.92
C GLY A 4 9.97 -16.44 -18.30
N ALA A 5 10.86 -15.77 -19.03
CA ALA A 5 12.18 -16.29 -19.34
C ALA A 5 13.04 -16.40 -18.05
N PRO A 6 13.70 -17.53 -17.78
CA PRO A 6 14.57 -17.68 -16.62
C PRO A 6 15.91 -17.01 -16.91
N GLY A 7 15.98 -15.69 -16.73
CA GLY A 7 17.20 -14.91 -16.98
C GLY A 7 17.39 -13.68 -16.08
N GLY A 8 16.41 -13.31 -15.26
CA GLY A 8 16.52 -12.19 -14.33
C GLY A 8 15.79 -12.47 -13.03
N ASN A 9 16.25 -11.86 -11.93
CA ASN A 9 15.56 -11.90 -10.63
C ASN A 9 14.18 -11.22 -10.64
N GLU A 10 13.71 -10.76 -11.80
CA GLU A 10 12.46 -10.02 -12.01
C GLU A 10 11.54 -10.79 -12.97
N ILE A 11 10.27 -10.92 -12.60
CA ILE A 11 9.21 -11.54 -13.37
C ILE A 11 8.18 -10.45 -13.67
N GLN A 12 7.74 -10.36 -14.92
CA GLN A 12 6.62 -9.53 -15.32
C GLN A 12 5.36 -10.37 -15.43
N VAL A 13 4.27 -9.94 -14.81
CA VAL A 13 2.96 -10.58 -14.83
C VAL A 13 1.88 -9.56 -15.18
N ARG A 14 0.75 -10.02 -15.71
CA ARG A 14 -0.42 -9.15 -15.93
C ARG A 14 -1.47 -9.35 -14.86
N SER A 15 -2.01 -8.25 -14.33
CA SER A 15 -3.14 -8.23 -13.42
C SER A 15 -4.11 -7.13 -13.84
N ASN A 16 -5.39 -7.46 -14.07
CA ASN A 16 -6.42 -6.52 -14.54
C ASN A 16 -6.01 -5.68 -15.77
N GLY A 17 -5.20 -6.25 -16.66
CA GLY A 17 -4.71 -5.57 -17.88
C GLY A 17 -3.44 -4.75 -17.67
N GLU A 18 -2.95 -4.61 -16.45
CA GLU A 18 -1.71 -3.87 -16.13
C GLU A 18 -0.52 -4.81 -15.98
N ASP A 19 0.65 -4.35 -16.43
CA ASP A 19 1.91 -5.06 -16.25
C ASP A 19 2.49 -4.79 -14.86
N ILE A 20 2.52 -5.82 -14.03
CA ILE A 20 3.13 -5.81 -12.70
C ILE A 20 4.49 -6.47 -12.78
N ARG A 21 5.49 -5.88 -12.12
CA ARG A 21 6.84 -6.47 -12.01
C ARG A 21 7.10 -6.91 -10.59
N LEU A 22 7.56 -8.14 -10.45
CA LEU A 22 7.86 -8.80 -9.19
C LEU A 22 9.32 -9.23 -9.19
N ARG A 23 9.98 -9.19 -8.04
CA ARG A 23 11.35 -9.70 -7.92
C ARG A 23 11.56 -10.40 -6.60
N ARG A 24 12.57 -11.27 -6.54
CA ARG A 24 13.12 -11.71 -5.25
C ARG A 24 13.97 -10.59 -4.65
N ASP A 25 13.77 -10.27 -3.37
CA ASP A 25 14.51 -9.23 -2.65
C ASP A 25 15.05 -9.80 -1.33
N GLY A 26 16.13 -10.59 -1.45
CA GLY A 26 16.62 -11.43 -0.35
C GLY A 26 15.64 -12.55 -0.01
N ASP A 27 15.13 -12.54 1.21
CA ASP A 27 14.07 -13.44 1.69
C ASP A 27 12.66 -12.89 1.44
N ASP A 28 12.56 -11.63 0.99
CA ASP A 28 11.30 -10.96 0.67
C ASP A 28 10.95 -11.09 -0.82
N VAL A 29 9.72 -10.71 -1.13
CA VAL A 29 9.27 -10.47 -2.51
C VAL A 29 9.05 -8.97 -2.69
N GLY A 30 9.68 -8.41 -3.72
CA GLY A 30 9.49 -7.04 -4.16
C GLY A 30 8.43 -6.98 -5.25
N ILE A 31 7.53 -6.00 -5.16
CA ILE A 31 6.60 -5.60 -6.21
C ILE A 31 6.89 -4.15 -6.59
N ARG A 32 6.99 -3.90 -7.90
CA ARG A 32 7.08 -2.53 -8.41
C ARG A 32 5.68 -1.97 -8.55
N MET A 33 5.46 -0.81 -7.96
CA MET A 33 4.23 -0.06 -8.08
C MET A 33 4.14 0.67 -9.43
N PRO A 34 2.92 0.83 -9.97
CA PRO A 34 2.72 1.46 -11.26
C PRO A 34 3.12 2.94 -11.24
N GLU A 35 3.43 3.46 -12.42
CA GLU A 35 3.87 4.84 -12.67
C GLU A 35 3.10 5.42 -13.85
N GLY A 36 3.04 6.75 -13.95
CA GLY A 36 2.36 7.48 -15.03
C GLY A 36 1.22 8.35 -14.50
N GLU A 37 0.56 9.09 -15.39
CA GLU A 37 -0.44 10.12 -15.02
C GLU A 37 -1.62 9.58 -14.19
N GLY A 38 -1.92 8.28 -14.33
CA GLY A 38 -2.95 7.62 -13.54
C GLY A 38 -2.58 7.41 -12.08
N PHE A 39 -1.29 7.44 -11.71
CA PHE A 39 -0.77 7.02 -10.42
C PHE A 39 0.07 8.12 -9.77
N GLY A 40 0.14 8.11 -8.44
CA GLY A 40 1.00 9.04 -7.72
C GLY A 40 0.32 9.75 -6.57
N LEU A 41 1.10 10.63 -5.95
CA LEU A 41 0.62 11.58 -4.94
C LEU A 41 -0.23 12.66 -5.60
N ARG A 42 -1.26 13.11 -4.88
CA ARG A 42 -2.15 14.20 -5.29
C ARG A 42 -2.44 15.09 -4.09
N ALA A 43 -2.94 16.29 -4.36
CA ALA A 43 -3.45 17.15 -3.31
C ALA A 43 -4.56 16.43 -2.54
N VAL A 44 -4.53 16.56 -1.22
CA VAL A 44 -5.60 16.03 -0.37
C VAL A 44 -6.87 16.82 -0.66
N PRO A 45 -7.95 16.19 -1.14
CA PRO A 45 -9.14 16.92 -1.59
C PRO A 45 -10.03 17.39 -0.42
N MET A 46 -9.50 17.47 0.80
CA MET A 46 -10.22 17.86 2.00
C MET A 46 -9.29 18.54 3.00
N PRO A 47 -9.82 19.47 3.83
CA PRO A 47 -9.08 19.97 4.97
C PRO A 47 -8.82 18.84 5.96
N THR A 48 -7.59 18.75 6.45
CA THR A 48 -7.20 17.82 7.51
C THR A 48 -6.54 18.61 8.63
N ALA A 49 -6.84 18.25 9.88
CA ALA A 49 -6.22 18.86 11.05
C ALA A 49 -4.78 18.34 11.30
N LEU A 50 -4.41 17.27 10.60
CA LEU A 50 -3.12 16.60 10.70
C LEU A 50 -2.39 16.72 9.36
N PRO A 51 -1.04 16.69 9.33
CA PRO A 51 -0.31 16.52 8.08
C PRO A 51 -0.81 15.27 7.36
N ALA A 52 -1.22 15.44 6.10
CA ALA A 52 -1.80 14.37 5.33
C ALA A 52 -1.27 14.33 3.90
N GLY A 53 -1.24 13.12 3.35
CA GLY A 53 -0.96 12.82 1.97
C GLY A 53 -2.12 12.04 1.37
N PHE A 54 -2.33 12.21 0.07
CA PHE A 54 -3.28 11.41 -0.68
C PHE A 54 -2.60 10.86 -1.92
N GLY A 55 -2.88 9.61 -2.27
CA GLY A 55 -2.32 8.98 -3.46
C GLY A 55 -3.30 8.04 -4.12
N TRP A 56 -3.12 7.86 -5.43
CA TRP A 56 -3.86 6.89 -6.22
C TRP A 56 -2.90 5.83 -6.76
N ILE A 57 -3.22 4.57 -6.50
CA ILE A 57 -2.40 3.42 -6.92
C ILE A 57 -3.30 2.28 -7.41
N GLY A 58 -4.28 2.62 -8.25
CA GLY A 58 -5.40 1.73 -8.62
C GLY A 58 -6.56 1.80 -7.63
N ASN A 59 -6.28 2.14 -6.38
CA ASN A 59 -7.27 2.55 -5.39
C ASN A 59 -6.80 3.79 -4.60
N PRO A 60 -7.74 4.58 -4.04
CA PRO A 60 -7.42 5.79 -3.27
C PRO A 60 -6.88 5.45 -1.88
N GLN A 61 -5.82 6.16 -1.49
CA GLN A 61 -5.13 6.02 -0.22
C GLN A 61 -4.99 7.40 0.44
N LEU A 62 -5.61 7.58 1.60
CA LEU A 62 -5.39 8.73 2.47
C LEU A 62 -4.41 8.31 3.56
N VAL A 63 -3.39 9.13 3.80
CA VAL A 63 -2.37 8.90 4.82
C VAL A 63 -2.35 10.11 5.74
N LEU A 64 -2.46 9.90 7.05
CA LEU A 64 -2.36 10.95 8.06
C LEU A 64 -1.19 10.67 8.98
N ARG A 65 -0.31 11.65 9.15
CA ARG A 65 0.76 11.57 10.16
C ARG A 65 0.19 11.89 11.53
N VAL A 66 0.41 10.98 12.47
CA VAL A 66 -0.01 11.09 13.87
C VAL A 66 1.21 11.02 14.80
N PRO A 67 1.13 11.59 16.02
CA PRO A 67 2.21 11.45 17.00
C PRO A 67 2.39 10.03 17.53
N SER A 68 1.31 9.24 17.59
CA SER A 68 1.34 7.85 18.03
C SER A 68 0.20 7.07 17.37
N VAL A 69 0.51 6.01 16.61
CA VAL A 69 -0.54 5.16 16.03
C VAL A 69 -1.24 4.31 17.07
N ALA A 70 -0.60 4.04 18.22
CA ALA A 70 -1.18 3.26 19.30
C ALA A 70 -2.29 4.03 20.06
N ALA A 71 -2.21 5.35 20.09
CA ALA A 71 -3.21 6.21 20.72
C ALA A 71 -4.46 6.46 19.83
N VAL A 72 -4.45 6.00 18.57
CA VAL A 72 -5.56 6.20 17.65
C VAL A 72 -6.58 5.07 17.81
N ASP A 73 -7.80 5.42 18.22
CA ASP A 73 -8.98 4.58 18.05
C ASP A 73 -9.39 4.58 16.57
N LEU A 74 -8.75 3.71 15.79
CA LEU A 74 -8.92 3.67 14.34
C LEU A 74 -10.37 3.35 13.91
N PRO A 75 -11.10 2.43 14.57
CA PRO A 75 -12.53 2.23 14.32
C PRO A 75 -13.41 3.46 14.49
N ALA A 76 -13.11 4.35 15.45
CA ALA A 76 -13.84 5.61 15.57
C ALA A 76 -13.33 6.68 14.59
N PHE A 77 -12.02 6.71 14.35
CA PHE A 77 -11.34 7.76 13.59
C PHE A 77 -11.48 7.63 12.07
N ALA A 78 -11.40 6.42 11.54
CA ALA A 78 -11.32 6.18 10.10
C ALA A 78 -12.65 6.35 9.33
N PRO A 79 -13.82 5.89 9.83
CA PRO A 79 -15.06 5.92 9.03
C PRO A 79 -15.45 7.30 8.49
N PRO A 80 -15.38 8.40 9.27
CA PRO A 80 -15.68 9.73 8.73
C PRO A 80 -14.76 10.16 7.58
N LEU A 81 -13.48 9.77 7.62
CA LEU A 81 -12.50 10.06 6.58
C LEU A 81 -12.68 9.15 5.36
N ARG A 82 -12.91 7.85 5.61
CA ARG A 82 -13.20 6.81 4.62
C ARG A 82 -14.41 7.17 3.74
N HIS A 83 -15.41 7.85 4.31
CA HIS A 83 -16.64 8.28 3.64
C HIS A 83 -16.73 9.78 3.36
N HIS A 84 -15.62 10.53 3.49
CA HIS A 84 -15.66 11.97 3.33
C HIS A 84 -16.19 12.36 1.93
N PRO A 85 -17.14 13.32 1.81
CA PRO A 85 -17.79 13.64 0.54
C PRO A 85 -16.86 14.06 -0.60
N ALA A 86 -15.72 14.65 -0.27
CA ALA A 86 -14.69 15.03 -1.27
C ALA A 86 -13.93 13.84 -1.86
N LEU A 87 -14.12 12.64 -1.29
CA LEU A 87 -13.51 11.39 -1.74
C LEU A 87 -14.62 10.51 -2.32
N GLN A 88 -14.99 10.73 -3.57
CA GLN A 88 -16.05 9.96 -4.23
C GLN A 88 -15.69 8.45 -4.27
N GLY A 89 -16.60 7.59 -3.80
CA GLY A 89 -16.33 6.16 -3.60
C GLY A 89 -15.50 5.85 -2.34
N GLY A 90 -14.95 6.88 -1.72
CA GLY A 90 -14.17 6.90 -0.49
C GLY A 90 -12.78 6.26 -0.60
N THR A 91 -12.08 6.14 0.53
CA THR A 91 -10.63 5.86 0.55
C THR A 91 -10.24 4.82 1.59
N ASN A 92 -9.13 4.11 1.36
CA ASN A 92 -8.41 3.54 2.49
C ASN A 92 -7.86 4.67 3.35
N VAL A 93 -7.90 4.51 4.67
CA VAL A 93 -7.38 5.49 5.64
C VAL A 93 -6.21 4.86 6.36
N ASN A 94 -5.05 5.49 6.28
CA ASN A 94 -3.82 5.00 6.87
C ASN A 94 -3.34 6.05 7.88
N VAL A 95 -2.98 5.62 9.08
CA VAL A 95 -2.30 6.47 10.07
C VAL A 95 -0.85 6.05 10.18
N VAL A 96 0.05 7.02 10.17
CA VAL A 96 1.51 6.79 10.20
C VAL A 96 2.18 7.57 11.32
N GLU A 97 3.03 6.89 12.08
CA GLU A 97 3.88 7.47 13.14
C GLU A 97 5.33 7.31 12.71
N VAL A 98 6.01 8.43 12.44
CA VAL A 98 7.44 8.43 12.10
C VAL A 98 8.23 8.20 13.38
N LEU A 99 9.02 7.11 13.41
CA LEU A 99 9.84 6.72 14.56
C LEU A 99 11.24 7.31 14.48
N ALA A 100 11.80 7.30 13.27
CA ALA A 100 13.15 7.78 12.96
C ALA A 100 13.24 8.09 11.45
N PRO A 101 14.29 8.76 10.97
CA PRO A 101 14.54 8.93 9.54
C PRO A 101 14.47 7.59 8.78
N GLY A 102 13.50 7.44 7.87
CA GLY A 102 13.31 6.23 7.07
C GLY A 102 12.64 5.07 7.82
N GLU A 103 12.05 5.30 8.99
CA GLU A 103 11.37 4.27 9.78
C GLU A 103 10.06 4.79 10.38
N ALA A 104 8.96 4.06 10.18
CA ALA A 104 7.66 4.44 10.69
C ALA A 104 6.80 3.23 11.06
N ARG A 105 5.75 3.45 11.86
CA ARG A 105 4.64 2.50 12.06
C ARG A 105 3.43 2.93 11.26
N ILE A 106 2.69 1.97 10.72
CA ILE A 106 1.48 2.21 9.96
C ILE A 106 0.35 1.28 10.41
N ARG A 107 -0.87 1.84 10.50
CA ARG A 107 -2.13 1.08 10.65
C ARG A 107 -3.09 1.51 9.55
N SER A 108 -3.91 0.59 9.07
CA SER A 108 -4.73 0.78 7.87
C SER A 108 -6.17 0.35 8.10
N TRP A 109 -7.10 1.24 7.78
CA TRP A 109 -8.51 0.94 7.63
C TRP A 109 -8.83 0.79 6.15
N GLU A 110 -9.33 -0.37 5.73
CA GLU A 110 -9.49 -0.70 4.32
C GLU A 110 -10.94 -0.61 3.85
N ARG A 111 -11.13 0.13 2.76
CA ARG A 111 -12.38 0.17 2.01
C ARG A 111 -12.73 -1.22 1.50
N GLY A 112 -13.99 -1.61 1.66
CA GLY A 112 -14.51 -2.93 1.23
C GLY A 112 -14.36 -4.02 2.28
N VAL A 113 -13.36 -3.93 3.16
CA VAL A 113 -13.34 -4.66 4.44
C VAL A 113 -14.16 -3.90 5.48
N GLU A 114 -14.14 -2.57 5.40
CA GLU A 114 -14.73 -1.65 6.38
C GLU A 114 -14.26 -1.95 7.81
N GLY A 115 -12.95 -2.16 7.91
CA GLY A 115 -12.27 -2.53 9.15
C GLY A 115 -10.77 -2.32 9.06
N GLU A 116 -10.12 -2.42 10.21
CA GLU A 116 -8.67 -2.45 10.30
C GLU A 116 -8.13 -3.79 9.79
N THR A 117 -7.11 -3.72 8.93
CA THR A 117 -6.38 -4.89 8.44
C THR A 117 -4.96 -4.90 8.97
N LEU A 118 -4.33 -6.09 8.98
CA LEU A 118 -2.98 -6.25 9.51
C LEU A 118 -1.91 -5.53 8.67
N CYS A 119 -2.13 -5.40 7.36
CA CYS A 119 -1.23 -4.71 6.44
C CYS A 119 -1.97 -4.33 5.15
N CYS A 120 -1.72 -3.12 4.67
CA CYS A 120 -2.14 -2.65 3.35
C CYS A 120 -0.91 -2.25 2.53
N GLY A 121 -0.58 -3.03 1.50
CA GLY A 121 0.60 -2.77 0.66
C GLY A 121 0.50 -1.44 -0.12
N THR A 122 -0.66 -1.16 -0.71
CA THR A 122 -0.88 0.11 -1.44
C THR A 122 -0.86 1.32 -0.51
N GLY A 123 -1.46 1.21 0.67
CA GLY A 123 -1.39 2.24 1.72
C GLY A 123 0.05 2.50 2.17
N SER A 124 0.84 1.43 2.35
CA SER A 124 2.27 1.52 2.71
C SER A 124 3.10 2.19 1.62
N ALA A 125 2.86 1.86 0.35
CA ALA A 125 3.54 2.50 -0.79
C ALA A 125 3.25 4.01 -0.85
N VAL A 126 1.97 4.40 -0.73
CA VAL A 126 1.58 5.82 -0.74
C VAL A 126 2.11 6.55 0.48
N ALA A 127 2.10 5.94 1.66
CA ALA A 127 2.64 6.53 2.88
C ALA A 127 4.15 6.81 2.74
N ALA A 128 4.93 5.83 2.29
CA ALA A 128 6.35 6.02 2.06
C ALA A 128 6.65 7.08 0.99
N ALA A 129 5.85 7.13 -0.10
CA ALA A 129 6.03 8.14 -1.13
C ALA A 129 5.75 9.56 -0.62
N TRP A 130 4.66 9.73 0.12
CA TRP A 130 4.32 11.01 0.73
C TRP A 130 5.35 11.45 1.76
N LEU A 131 5.80 10.53 2.64
CA LEU A 131 6.88 10.80 3.57
C LEU A 131 8.18 11.15 2.84
N ALA A 132 8.50 10.48 1.73
CA ALA A 132 9.66 10.85 0.92
C ALA A 132 9.56 12.28 0.36
N SER A 133 8.38 12.69 -0.10
CA SER A 133 8.17 14.06 -0.62
C SER A 133 8.28 15.15 0.44
N THR A 134 8.07 14.81 1.72
CA THR A 134 8.04 15.78 2.82
C THR A 134 9.32 15.75 3.67
N GLU A 135 9.99 14.61 3.76
CA GLU A 135 11.20 14.39 4.58
C GLU A 135 12.48 14.26 3.72
N GLY A 136 12.36 14.11 2.40
CA GLY A 136 13.50 13.91 1.49
C GLY A 136 14.16 12.52 1.57
N ILE A 137 13.57 11.59 2.33
CA ILE A 137 14.09 10.23 2.54
C ILE A 137 13.39 9.26 1.59
N THR A 138 14.15 8.55 0.78
CA THR A 138 13.61 7.70 -0.30
C THR A 138 13.63 6.19 -0.01
N ALA A 139 13.96 5.82 1.22
CA ALA A 139 13.91 4.44 1.69
C ALA A 139 13.23 4.39 3.06
N TRP A 140 12.08 3.69 3.12
CA TRP A 140 11.26 3.59 4.32
C TRP A 140 11.07 2.14 4.73
N ARG A 141 11.24 1.85 6.03
CA ARG A 141 10.75 0.64 6.68
C ARG A 141 9.47 0.98 7.44
N LEU A 142 8.38 0.32 7.08
CA LEU A 142 7.07 0.53 7.68
C LEU A 142 6.67 -0.72 8.48
N HIS A 143 6.61 -0.59 9.80
CA HIS A 143 6.12 -1.62 10.71
C HIS A 143 4.60 -1.67 10.68
N THR A 144 4.04 -2.82 10.34
CA THR A 144 2.59 -2.99 10.15
C THR A 144 1.94 -3.68 11.36
N ALA A 145 0.61 -3.69 11.41
CA ALA A 145 -0.14 -4.36 12.46
C ALA A 145 0.01 -5.90 12.44
N SER A 146 0.54 -6.49 11.36
CA SER A 146 0.87 -7.93 11.30
C SER A 146 2.04 -8.33 12.21
N GLY A 147 2.80 -7.34 12.72
CA GLY A 147 4.08 -7.57 13.39
C GLY A 147 5.27 -7.70 12.43
N GLU A 148 5.03 -7.69 11.12
CA GLU A 148 6.07 -7.67 10.10
C GLU A 148 6.19 -6.28 9.45
N ALA A 149 7.39 -5.96 8.97
CA ALA A 149 7.66 -4.70 8.30
C ALA A 149 7.71 -4.88 6.78
N VAL A 150 7.25 -3.87 6.05
CA VAL A 150 7.49 -3.73 4.62
C VAL A 150 8.54 -2.65 4.36
N LYS A 151 9.33 -2.82 3.31
CA LYS A 151 10.36 -1.88 2.87
C LYS A 151 9.90 -1.22 1.58
N VAL A 152 9.91 0.10 1.53
CA VAL A 152 9.63 0.86 0.31
C VAL A 152 10.87 1.64 -0.09
N LYS A 153 11.29 1.49 -1.35
CA LYS A 153 12.35 2.31 -1.96
C LYS A 153 11.82 2.95 -3.23
N LEU A 154 12.11 4.22 -3.44
CA LEU A 154 11.66 4.96 -4.62
C LEU A 154 12.64 6.07 -5.00
N GLY A 155 12.41 6.71 -6.13
CA GLY A 155 12.89 8.04 -6.44
C GLY A 155 11.70 8.99 -6.60
N LEU A 156 11.97 10.29 -6.52
CA LEU A 156 11.02 11.35 -6.88
C LEU A 156 11.64 12.14 -8.03
N ASP A 157 10.85 12.42 -9.07
CA ASP A 157 11.28 13.33 -10.12
C ASP A 157 11.04 14.80 -9.75
N ALA A 158 11.43 15.72 -10.63
CA ALA A 158 11.32 17.16 -10.39
C ALA A 158 9.87 17.66 -10.18
N THR A 159 8.87 16.87 -10.60
CA THR A 159 7.44 17.18 -10.40
C THR A 159 6.90 16.60 -9.09
N GLY A 160 7.73 15.84 -8.35
CA GLY A 160 7.32 15.10 -7.16
C GLY A 160 6.65 13.76 -7.46
N ALA A 161 6.57 13.35 -8.73
CA ALA A 161 6.05 12.04 -9.09
C ALA A 161 7.05 10.93 -8.70
N TRP A 162 6.55 9.82 -8.18
CA TRP A 162 7.41 8.70 -7.82
C TRP A 162 7.94 7.97 -9.05
N ARG A 163 9.14 7.43 -8.92
CA ARG A 163 9.85 6.61 -9.90
C ARG A 163 10.46 5.40 -9.23
N ASN A 164 10.44 4.27 -9.90
CA ASN A 164 10.97 2.99 -9.42
C ASN A 164 10.56 2.68 -7.98
N LEU A 165 9.29 2.92 -7.64
CA LEU A 165 8.76 2.60 -6.31
C LEU A 165 8.63 1.07 -6.20
N TRP A 166 9.48 0.48 -5.37
CA TRP A 166 9.44 -0.93 -5.00
C TRP A 166 8.97 -1.07 -3.56
N LEU A 167 7.97 -1.91 -3.35
CA LEU A 167 7.56 -2.38 -2.04
C LEU A 167 8.00 -3.83 -1.88
N SER A 168 8.79 -4.11 -0.86
CA SER A 168 9.28 -5.45 -0.54
C SER A 168 8.82 -5.88 0.84
N GLY A 169 8.32 -7.11 0.96
CA GLY A 169 7.90 -7.67 2.23
C GLY A 169 7.88 -9.20 2.20
N PRO A 170 7.66 -9.82 3.37
CA PRO A 170 7.65 -11.26 3.48
C PRO A 170 6.48 -11.86 2.73
N ALA A 171 6.72 -12.97 2.04
CA ALA A 171 5.69 -13.79 1.41
C ALA A 171 5.91 -15.26 1.78
N ARG A 172 4.91 -15.89 2.39
CA ARG A 172 5.00 -17.29 2.86
C ARG A 172 3.83 -18.10 2.32
N ARG A 173 4.14 -19.29 1.79
CA ARG A 173 3.12 -20.29 1.43
C ARG A 173 2.76 -21.07 2.69
N LEU A 174 1.52 -20.91 3.17
CA LEU A 174 1.04 -21.62 4.36
C LEU A 174 0.61 -23.07 4.06
N GLY A 175 0.15 -23.35 2.84
CA GLY A 175 -0.31 -24.67 2.45
C GLY A 175 -0.87 -24.70 1.03
N VAL A 176 -1.43 -25.83 0.62
CA VAL A 176 -2.26 -25.98 -0.59
C VAL A 176 -3.54 -26.66 -0.18
N VAL A 177 -4.66 -26.08 -0.62
CA VAL A 177 -6.00 -26.60 -0.35
C VAL A 177 -6.58 -27.14 -1.65
N HIS A 178 -7.15 -28.34 -1.59
CA HIS A 178 -7.90 -28.95 -2.69
C HIS A 178 -9.38 -28.98 -2.29
N PRO A 179 -10.19 -27.97 -2.66
CA PRO A 179 -11.60 -27.93 -2.27
C PRO A 179 -12.36 -29.09 -2.92
N ASP A 180 -13.36 -29.62 -2.20
CA ASP A 180 -14.26 -30.66 -2.72
C ASP A 180 -14.91 -30.19 -4.03
N PRO A 181 -14.81 -30.97 -5.13
CA PRO A 181 -15.47 -30.65 -6.40
C PRO A 181 -16.98 -30.35 -6.28
N ALA A 182 -17.68 -30.98 -5.33
CA ALA A 182 -19.11 -30.72 -5.09
C ALA A 182 -19.37 -29.29 -4.59
N LEU A 183 -18.41 -28.67 -3.88
CA LEU A 183 -18.51 -27.29 -3.43
C LEU A 183 -18.42 -26.31 -4.61
N LEU A 184 -17.67 -26.66 -5.66
CA LEU A 184 -17.55 -25.85 -6.88
C LEU A 184 -18.81 -25.87 -7.73
N GLN A 185 -19.62 -26.92 -7.67
CA GLN A 185 -20.90 -27.01 -8.38
C GLN A 185 -21.94 -26.03 -7.81
N ARG A 186 -21.91 -25.79 -6.49
CA ARG A 186 -22.82 -24.85 -5.79
C ARG A 186 -22.54 -23.37 -6.08
N LEU A 187 -21.35 -23.03 -6.57
CA LEU A 187 -21.00 -21.65 -6.95
C LEU A 187 -21.52 -21.26 -8.35
N ARG A 188 -22.06 -22.23 -9.10
CA ARG A 188 -22.58 -22.03 -10.48
C ARG A 188 -24.11 -21.96 -10.55
N SER A 189 -24.79 -22.12 -9.41
CA SER A 189 -26.25 -21.97 -9.23
C SER A 189 -26.55 -20.66 -8.54
#